data_AF-A0A848ZBC4-F1
#
_entry.id   AF-A0A848ZBC4-F1
#
_cell.length_a   1.000
_cell.length_b   1.000
_cell.length_c   1.000
_cell.angle_alpha   90.00
_cell.angle_beta   90.00
_cell.angle_gamma   90.00
#
_symmetry.space_group_name_H-M   'P 1'
#
loop_
_entity.id
_entity.type
_entity.pdbx_description
1 polymer ?
#
loop_
_entity_poly.entity_id
_entity_poly.type
_entity_poly.pdbx_seq_one_letter_code
_entity_poly.pdbx_strand_id
1 'polypeptide(L)' 'MKIEELISGRNDKEDVDIEGIPIPVLALKELIKDGYEHVKLYKENNTFSLWGKTCTACLTEEHLRQRAGS' A
#
# COMPACT_ATOMS: atom_id res chain seq x y z
N MET A 1 -9.61 -0.51 -2.65
CA MET A 1 -9.10 0.25 -3.81
C MET A 1 -8.00 -0.56 -4.48
N LYS A 2 -7.82 -0.48 -5.81
CA LYS A 2 -6.75 -1.21 -6.50
C LYS A 2 -5.42 -0.48 -6.31
N ILE A 3 -4.35 -1.21 -6.03
CA ILE A 3 -3.05 -0.62 -5.78
C ILE A 3 -2.50 0.04 -7.05
N GLU A 4 -2.62 -0.63 -8.21
CA GLU A 4 -2.19 -0.10 -9.51
C GLU A 4 -2.84 1.26 -9.84
N GLU A 5 -4.14 1.42 -9.56
CA GLU A 5 -4.87 2.66 -9.81
C GLU A 5 -4.37 3.81 -8.92
N LEU A 6 -3.96 3.51 -7.68
CA LEU A 6 -3.45 4.51 -6.74
C LEU A 6 -2.10 5.08 -7.18
N ILE A 7 -1.24 4.22 -7.74
CA ILE A 7 0.12 4.57 -8.17
C ILE A 7 0.21 4.93 -9.65
N SER A 8 -0.88 4.82 -10.41
CA SER A 8 -0.90 5.08 -11.84
C SER A 8 -0.48 6.52 -12.14
N GLY A 9 0.56 6.67 -12.97
CA GLY A 9 1.14 7.97 -13.31
C GLY A 9 2.02 8.60 -12.23
N ARG A 10 2.27 7.93 -11.09
CA ARG A 10 3.12 8.43 -10.01
C ARG A 10 4.52 7.83 -10.04
N ASN A 11 5.50 8.61 -9.59
CA ASN A 11 6.90 8.17 -9.50
C ASN A 11 7.18 7.37 -8.22
N ASP A 12 8.22 6.54 -8.21
CA ASP A 12 8.63 5.71 -7.07
C ASP A 12 8.97 6.52 -5.81
N LYS A 13 9.40 7.78 -5.99
CA LYS A 13 9.78 8.68 -4.90
C LYS A 13 8.64 9.52 -4.34
N GLU A 14 7.43 9.33 -4.86
CA GLU A 14 6.26 10.07 -4.40
C GLU A 14 5.45 9.27 -3.38
N ASP A 15 4.68 10.00 -2.57
CA ASP A 15 3.68 9.43 -1.69
C ASP A 15 2.29 9.51 -2.34
N VAL A 16 1.44 8.54 -2.03
CA VAL A 16 0.01 8.57 -2.33
C VAL A 16 -0.80 8.64 -1.06
N ASP A 17 -1.75 9.56 -1.04
CA ASP A 17 -2.74 9.64 0.03
C ASP A 17 -3.71 8.47 -0.10
N ILE A 18 -3.73 7.62 0.93
CA ILE A 18 -4.75 6.59 1.10
C ILE A 18 -5.60 7.00 2.28
N GLU A 19 -6.72 7.67 1.99
CA GLU A 19 -7.70 8.12 2.97
C GLU A 19 -7.14 9.00 4.11
N GLY A 20 -6.19 9.89 3.79
CA GLY A 20 -5.55 10.81 4.74
C GLY A 20 -4.18 10.35 5.26
N ILE A 21 -3.71 9.17 4.85
CA ILE A 21 -2.40 8.66 5.22
C ILE A 21 -1.47 8.67 3.99
N PRO A 22 -0.34 9.40 4.02
CA PRO A 22 0.64 9.37 2.95
C PRO A 22 1.44 8.06 2.98
N ILE A 23 1.30 7.26 1.92
CA ILE A 23 1.99 5.98 1.75
C ILE A 23 2.95 6.06 0.55
N PRO A 24 4.21 5.62 0.69
CA PRO A 24 5.16 5.64 -0.41
C PRO A 24 4.72 4.77 -1.59
N VAL A 25 4.79 5.31 -2.81
CA VAL A 25 4.49 4.55 -4.04
C VAL A 25 5.40 3.32 -4.17
N LEU A 26 6.65 3.41 -3.74
CA LEU A 26 7.59 2.28 -3.75
C LEU A 26 7.10 1.10 -2.91
N ALA A 27 6.56 1.34 -1.70
CA ALA A 27 5.99 0.29 -0.87
C ALA A 27 4.80 -0.41 -1.54
N LEU A 28 3.94 0.37 -2.22
CA LEU A 28 2.81 -0.16 -2.95
C LEU A 28 3.23 -0.97 -4.18
N LYS A 29 4.31 -0.59 -4.86
CA LYS A 29 4.91 -1.36 -5.96
C LYS A 29 5.51 -2.68 -5.47
N GLU A 30 6.17 -2.68 -4.31
CA GLU A 30 6.65 -3.91 -3.66
C GLU A 30 5.50 -4.86 -3.36
N LEU A 31 4.39 -4.34 -2.83
CA LEU A 31 3.18 -5.14 -2.58
C LEU A 31 2.59 -5.76 -3.85
N ILE A 32 2.60 -5.03 -4.97
CA ILE A 32 2.16 -5.60 -6.26
C ILE A 32 3.09 -6.74 -6.69
N LYS A 33 4.41 -6.61 -6.51
CA LYS A 33 5.37 -7.68 -6.79
C LYS A 33 5.16 -8.91 -5.90
N ASP A 34 4.78 -8.71 -4.63
CA ASP A 34 4.38 -9.78 -3.70
C ASP A 34 3.03 -10.43 -4.08
N GLY A 35 2.29 -9.87 -5.05
CA GLY A 35 1.02 -10.41 -5.54
C GLY A 35 -0.22 -9.80 -4.90
N TYR A 36 -0.10 -8.69 -4.15
CA TYR A 36 -1.25 -7.94 -3.66
C TYR A 36 -1.81 -7.03 -4.76
N GLU A 37 -3.13 -7.03 -4.94
CA GLU A 37 -3.81 -6.24 -5.98
C GLU A 37 -4.64 -5.10 -5.38
N HIS A 38 -5.11 -5.27 -4.16
CA HIS A 38 -6.04 -4.40 -3.49
C HIS A 38 -5.54 -3.99 -2.11
N VAL A 39 -5.86 -2.75 -1.73
CA VAL A 39 -5.60 -2.18 -0.41
C VAL A 39 -6.87 -1.50 0.12
N LYS A 40 -7.05 -1.56 1.44
CA LYS A 40 -8.07 -0.81 2.18
C LYS A 40 -7.54 -0.39 3.54
N LEU A 41 -7.70 0.87 3.87
CA LEU A 41 -7.40 1.38 5.20
C LEU A 41 -8.60 1.15 6.14
N TYR A 42 -8.31 0.63 7.32
CA TYR A 42 -9.23 0.60 8.45
C TYR A 42 -8.81 1.68 9.44
N LYS A 43 -9.47 2.85 9.34
CA LYS A 43 -9.17 4.05 10.14
C LYS A 43 -9.28 3.82 11.65
N GLU A 44 -10.15 2.91 12.08
CA GLU A 44 -10.35 2.60 13.50
C GLU A 44 -9.07 2.11 14.18
N ASN A 45 -8.22 1.36 13.45
CA ASN A 45 -6.99 0.77 13.98
C ASN A 45 -5.75 1.15 13.14
N ASN A 46 -5.85 2.14 12.24
CA ASN A 46 -4.80 2.53 11.29
C ASN A 46 -4.11 1.33 10.61
N THR A 47 -4.92 0.35 10.19
CA THR A 47 -4.43 -0.91 9.62
C THR A 47 -4.83 -1.00 8.15
N PHE A 48 -3.87 -1.33 7.30
CA PHE A 48 -4.05 -1.60 5.88
C PHE A 48 -4.32 -3.09 5.67
N SER A 49 -5.53 -3.41 5.24
CA SER A 49 -5.82 -4.74 4.72
C SER A 49 -5.48 -4.79 3.25
N LEU A 50 -4.70 -5.80 2.87
CA LEU A 50 -4.16 -6.03 1.55
C LEU A 50 -4.60 -7.40 1.09
N TRP A 51 -5.00 -7.52 -0.17
CA TRP A 51 -5.34 -8.80 -0.76
C TRP A 51 -5.10 -8.84 -2.26
N GLY A 52 -4.80 -10.03 -2.76
CA GLY A 52 -4.75 -10.36 -4.18
C GLY A 52 -5.43 -11.70 -4.43
N LYS A 53 -5.19 -12.29 -5.59
CA LYS A 53 -5.77 -13.61 -5.96
C LYS A 53 -5.43 -14.74 -5.00
N THR A 54 -4.24 -14.75 -4.39
CA THR A 54 -3.76 -15.87 -3.56
C THR A 54 -3.16 -15.45 -2.22
N CYS A 55 -3.05 -14.14 -1.94
CA CYS A 55 -2.40 -13.60 -0.76
C CYS A 55 -3.31 -12.60 -0.06
N THR A 56 -3.32 -12.61 1.27
CA THR A 56 -3.96 -11.61 2.11
C THR A 56 -3.06 -11.25 3.28
N ALA A 57 -3.04 -9.97 3.67
CA ALA A 57 -2.26 -9.50 4.81
C ALA A 57 -2.91 -8.28 5.45
N CYS A 58 -2.65 -8.08 6.73
CA CYS A 58 -2.95 -6.85 7.45
C CYS A 58 -1.64 -6.23 7.90
N LEU A 59 -1.32 -5.04 7.40
CA LEU A 59 -0.10 -4.31 7.70
C LEU A 59 -0.45 -2.95 8.32
N THR A 60 0.41 -2.46 9.21
CA THR A 60 0.33 -1.09 9.72
C THR A 60 1.05 -0.13 8.76
N GLU A 61 0.82 1.17 8.93
CA GLU A 61 1.56 2.21 8.20
C GLU A 61 3.08 2.04 8.35
N GLU A 62 3.56 1.76 9.57
CA GLU A 62 4.98 1.57 9.85
C GLU A 62 5.58 0.41 9.04
N HIS A 63 4.88 -0.72 8.95
CA HIS A 63 5.32 -1.85 8.12
C HIS A 63 5.35 -1.51 6.63
N LEU A 64 4.40 -0.70 6.14
CA LEU A 64 4.42 -0.23 4.75
C LEU A 64 5.62 0.69 4.50
N ARG A 65 5.92 1.59 5.44
CA ARG A 65 7.08 2.49 5.33
C ARG A 65 8.40 1.74 5.36
N GLN A 66 8.54 0.71 6.19
CA GLN A 66 9.73 -0.15 6.19
C GLN A 66 9.95 -0.85 4.83
N ARG A 67 8.87 -1.23 4.13
CA ARG A 67 8.95 -1.81 2.79
C ARG A 67 9.36 -0.80 1.71
N ALA A 68 9.16 0.50 1.91
CA ALA A 68 9.63 1.51 0.97
C ALA A 68 11.16 1.69 0.98
N GLY A 69 11.86 1.07 1.95
CA GLY A 69 13.27 1.36 2.20
C GLY A 69 13.43 2.54 3.14
N SER A 70 14.26 2.33 4.17
CA SER A 70 14.65 3.33 5.16
C SER A 70 15.50 4.46 4.57
#